data_AF-A0A7C6EJT5-F1
#
_entry.id   AF-A0A7C6EJT5-F1
#
_cell.length_a   1.000
_cell.length_b   1.000
_cell.length_c   1.000
_cell.angle_alpha   90.00
_cell.angle_beta   90.00
_cell.angle_gamma   90.00
#
_symmetry.space_group_name_H-M   'P 1'
#
loop_
_entity.id
_entity.type
_entity.pdbx_description
1 polymer ?
#
loop_
_entity_poly.entity_id
_entity_poly.type
_entity_poly.pdbx_seq_one_letter_code
_entity_poly.pdbx_strand_id
1 'polypeptide(L)'
;MSPHLSLGAAPLSGFIEGNLKFIDLPIKEVYDIKADPAETDNLASKTDIVQLVRKLETLKKALKGRGTRQDIEGQGDEIRPLLESLGYISGKPPEKKDWSIQDDPKALMPLVAQARLALEEFQAGKHSQALKKLANVIRIRPNYISAINNLAGAYFILGRVDEALATLERGLDKNPDNLQLTARLGIMLVLAKKFDAAINPLEYACDKDESNPDYFNYLGMAYMGIGSLERAKERFERALKLDPELTSALNNLGYLNLAFYVREKEEKYLDLAIEKFDEALKFQPDLETAARGKEIALQYKNNN
;
A
#
# COMPACT_ATOMS: atom_id res chain seq x y z
N MET A 1 13.18 1.00 6.07
CA MET A 1 12.36 2.13 5.58
C MET A 1 11.46 1.61 4.49
N SER A 2 10.15 1.78 4.63
CA SER A 2 9.19 1.32 3.62
C SER A 2 9.43 2.03 2.28
N PRO A 3 9.37 1.35 1.13
CA PRO A 3 9.65 1.91 -0.20
C PRO A 3 8.74 3.08 -0.62
N HIS A 4 7.76 3.45 0.21
CA HIS A 4 6.78 4.52 -0.06
C HIS A 4 7.19 5.92 0.41
N LEU A 5 8.30 6.08 1.15
CA LEU A 5 8.73 7.40 1.65
C LEU A 5 9.28 8.34 0.56
N SER A 6 9.65 7.83 -0.62
CA SER A 6 10.23 8.68 -1.68
C SER A 6 9.20 9.50 -2.45
N LEU A 7 7.88 9.25 -2.29
CA LEU A 7 6.82 9.85 -3.13
C LEU A 7 7.03 9.63 -4.64
N GLY A 8 7.83 8.64 -5.03
CA GLY A 8 8.23 8.41 -6.42
C GLY A 8 9.33 9.35 -6.92
N ALA A 9 10.05 10.02 -6.01
CA ALA A 9 11.22 10.82 -6.32
C ALA A 9 12.46 9.95 -6.52
N ALA A 10 13.37 10.44 -7.36
CA ALA A 10 14.68 9.84 -7.56
C ALA A 10 15.47 9.80 -6.23
N PRO A 11 16.24 8.73 -5.97
CA PRO A 11 17.02 8.62 -4.75
C PRO A 11 18.07 9.73 -4.70
N LEU A 12 18.12 10.43 -3.57
CA LEU A 12 19.13 11.46 -3.34
C LEU A 12 20.47 10.79 -3.11
N SER A 13 21.40 10.97 -4.05
CA SER A 13 22.79 10.54 -3.89
C SER A 13 23.75 11.67 -4.23
N GLY A 14 24.96 11.64 -3.70
CA GLY A 14 25.90 12.75 -3.83
C GLY A 14 27.09 12.61 -2.90
N PHE A 15 27.99 13.59 -2.95
CA PHE A 15 29.11 13.69 -2.04
C PHE A 15 29.50 15.15 -1.79
N ILE A 16 30.26 15.36 -0.72
CA ILE A 16 30.92 16.64 -0.42
C ILE A 16 32.42 16.37 -0.35
N GLU A 17 33.21 17.18 -1.04
CA GLU A 17 34.68 17.11 -1.01
C GLU A 17 35.27 18.53 -0.98
N GLY A 18 35.97 18.85 0.11
CA GLY A 18 36.44 20.21 0.34
C GLY A 18 35.26 21.17 0.38
N ASN A 19 35.25 22.16 -0.52
CA ASN A 19 34.14 23.11 -0.64
C ASN A 19 33.08 22.67 -1.67
N LEU A 20 33.35 21.62 -2.47
CA LEU A 20 32.45 21.19 -3.54
C LEU A 20 31.38 20.24 -2.99
N LYS A 21 30.12 20.56 -3.22
CA LYS A 21 28.97 19.66 -3.04
C LYS A 21 28.48 19.21 -4.41
N PHE A 22 28.35 17.91 -4.60
CA PHE A 22 27.71 17.33 -5.79
C PHE A 22 26.49 16.52 -5.38
N ILE A 23 25.36 16.77 -6.03
CA ILE A 23 24.11 16.04 -5.87
C ILE A 23 23.74 15.41 -7.21
N ASP A 24 23.67 14.08 -7.21
CA ASP A 24 23.34 13.22 -8.33
C ASP A 24 21.85 12.90 -8.32
N LEU A 25 21.07 13.89 -8.78
CA LEU A 25 19.64 13.78 -9.08
C LEU A 25 19.42 13.91 -10.60
N PRO A 26 18.20 13.69 -11.12
CA PRO A 26 17.91 13.98 -12.52
C PRO A 26 18.24 15.41 -12.92
N ILE A 27 17.98 16.39 -12.04
CA ILE A 27 18.54 17.73 -12.14
C ILE A 27 19.87 17.72 -11.38
N LYS A 28 20.99 17.77 -12.10
CA LYS A 28 22.33 17.72 -11.48
C LYS A 28 22.60 19.03 -10.74
N GLU A 29 23.16 18.92 -9.55
CA GLU A 29 23.48 20.10 -8.73
C GLU A 29 24.93 20.08 -8.27
N VAL A 30 25.60 21.21 -8.46
CA VAL A 30 26.98 21.42 -8.02
C VAL A 30 27.04 22.76 -7.31
N TYR A 31 27.59 22.79 -6.10
CA TYR A 31 27.73 24.00 -5.30
C TYR A 31 29.13 24.13 -4.72
N ASP A 32 29.62 25.36 -4.61
CA ASP A 32 30.76 25.71 -3.75
C ASP A 32 30.21 26.20 -2.42
N ILE A 33 30.19 25.33 -1.40
CA ILE A 33 29.60 25.61 -0.08
C ILE A 33 30.31 26.78 0.62
N LYS A 34 31.58 27.05 0.29
CA LYS A 34 32.33 28.14 0.93
C LYS A 34 31.96 29.49 0.32
N ALA A 35 31.84 29.56 -1.00
CA ALA A 35 31.47 30.78 -1.72
C ALA A 35 29.96 31.06 -1.68
N ASP A 36 29.13 30.01 -1.67
CA ASP A 36 27.68 30.05 -1.65
C ASP A 36 27.12 29.06 -0.60
N PRO A 37 27.18 29.41 0.70
CA PRO A 37 26.65 28.57 1.77
C PRO A 37 25.13 28.32 1.70
N ALA A 38 24.41 29.15 0.92
CA ALA A 38 22.96 29.05 0.75
C ALA A 38 22.56 28.15 -0.44
N GLU A 39 23.51 27.63 -1.21
CA GLU A 39 23.28 26.73 -2.34
C GLU A 39 22.31 27.32 -3.39
N THR A 40 22.52 28.60 -3.69
CA THR A 40 21.70 29.40 -4.61
C THR A 40 22.20 29.40 -6.05
N ASP A 41 23.51 29.30 -6.31
CA ASP A 41 24.11 29.27 -7.64
C ASP A 41 24.50 27.83 -8.03
N ASN A 42 23.67 27.17 -8.82
CA ASN A 42 23.96 25.83 -9.31
C ASN A 42 25.00 25.87 -10.45
N LEU A 43 26.22 25.41 -10.13
CA LEU A 43 27.37 25.38 -11.02
C LEU A 43 27.40 24.19 -11.98
N ALA A 44 26.36 23.33 -11.98
CA ALA A 44 26.36 22.08 -12.75
C ALA A 44 26.59 22.29 -14.27
N SER A 45 26.07 23.38 -14.84
CA SER A 45 26.24 23.72 -16.26
C SER A 45 27.68 24.13 -16.63
N LYS A 46 28.50 24.51 -15.64
CA LYS A 46 29.88 24.98 -15.80
C LYS A 46 30.92 23.94 -15.34
N THR A 47 30.46 22.77 -14.92
CA THR A 47 31.29 21.74 -14.29
C THR A 47 31.27 20.45 -15.12
N ASP A 48 32.36 19.69 -15.10
CA ASP A 48 32.40 18.36 -15.72
C ASP A 48 31.59 17.35 -14.88
N ILE A 49 30.29 17.27 -15.16
CA ILE A 49 29.37 16.33 -14.50
C ILE A 49 29.77 14.87 -14.75
N VAL A 50 30.32 14.54 -15.93
CA VAL A 50 30.68 13.16 -16.27
C VAL A 50 31.78 12.65 -15.32
N GLN A 51 32.76 13.50 -15.03
CA GLN A 51 33.80 13.19 -14.07
C GLN A 51 33.24 13.01 -12.65
N LEU A 52 32.34 13.89 -12.22
CA LEU A 52 31.72 13.81 -10.88
C LEU A 52 30.85 12.56 -10.72
N VAL A 53 30.06 12.18 -11.72
CA VAL A 53 29.26 10.94 -11.71
C VAL A 53 30.17 9.71 -11.64
N ARG A 54 31.23 9.64 -12.45
CA ARG A 54 32.20 8.53 -12.40
C ARG A 54 32.86 8.42 -11.03
N LYS A 55 33.19 9.56 -10.42
CA LYS A 55 33.74 9.63 -9.07
C LYS A 55 32.75 9.13 -8.04
N LEU A 56 31.50 9.60 -8.08
CA LEU A 56 30.44 9.13 -7.19
C LEU A 56 30.22 7.62 -7.32
N GLU A 57 30.22 7.06 -8.53
CA GLU A 57 30.12 5.61 -8.72
C GLU A 57 31.32 4.84 -8.15
N THR A 58 32.51 5.42 -8.24
CA THR A 58 33.71 4.87 -7.59
C THR A 58 33.59 4.91 -6.07
N LEU A 59 33.10 6.02 -5.51
CA LEU A 59 32.81 6.17 -4.08
C LEU A 59 31.74 5.18 -3.62
N LYS A 60 30.62 5.06 -4.33
CA LYS A 60 29.56 4.08 -4.05
C LYS A 60 30.10 2.65 -4.04
N LYS A 61 30.99 2.30 -5.00
CA LYS A 61 31.65 0.98 -5.04
C LYS A 61 32.61 0.78 -3.87
N ALA A 62 33.38 1.80 -3.48
CA ALA A 62 34.28 1.74 -2.32
C ALA A 62 33.52 1.69 -0.99
N LEU A 63 32.38 2.36 -0.91
CA LEU A 63 31.44 2.38 0.22
C LEU A 63 30.57 1.11 0.29
N LYS A 64 30.81 0.09 -0.55
CA LYS A 64 30.17 -1.24 -0.42
C LYS A 64 30.52 -1.96 0.90
N GLY A 65 31.29 -1.35 1.80
CA GLY A 65 31.53 -1.82 3.16
C GLY A 65 30.54 -1.26 4.19
N ARG A 66 29.78 -2.17 4.82
CA ARG A 66 28.95 -1.99 6.05
C ARG A 66 28.03 -0.75 6.11
N GLY A 67 27.44 -0.35 4.99
CA GLY A 67 26.25 0.50 4.99
C GLY A 67 24.99 -0.35 5.05
N THR A 68 24.42 -0.53 6.26
CA THR A 68 23.12 -1.19 6.52
C THR A 68 22.85 -2.52 5.79
N ARG A 69 23.85 -3.39 5.67
CA ARG A 69 23.56 -4.80 5.99
C ARG A 69 23.44 -4.82 7.51
N GLN A 70 22.22 -4.76 8.04
CA GLN A 70 22.01 -5.57 9.24
C GLN A 70 22.35 -6.98 8.80
N ASP A 71 23.34 -7.57 9.44
CA ASP A 71 23.96 -8.83 9.05
C ASP A 71 22.90 -9.93 8.83
N ILE A 72 22.59 -10.23 7.57
CA ILE A 72 21.97 -11.52 7.19
C ILE A 72 23.10 -12.54 6.89
N GLU A 73 24.34 -12.09 6.72
CA GLU A 73 25.50 -12.98 6.75
C GLU A 73 25.82 -13.35 8.21
N GLY A 74 25.14 -14.40 8.68
CA GLY A 74 25.28 -14.93 10.05
C GLY A 74 23.95 -15.33 10.71
N GLN A 75 22.82 -14.96 10.11
CA GLN A 75 21.51 -15.41 10.56
C GLN A 75 21.15 -16.65 9.77
N GLY A 76 21.19 -17.82 10.42
CA GLY A 76 20.90 -19.11 9.79
C GLY A 76 19.54 -19.15 9.09
N ASP A 77 19.32 -20.16 8.26
CA ASP A 77 18.12 -20.37 7.42
C ASP A 77 16.77 -20.21 8.17
N GLU A 78 16.77 -20.18 9.50
CA GLU A 78 15.62 -20.00 10.38
C GLU A 78 15.17 -18.55 10.63
N ILE A 79 16.08 -17.56 10.59
CA ILE A 79 15.73 -16.18 11.01
C ILE A 79 15.11 -15.39 9.86
N ARG A 80 15.46 -15.73 8.62
CA ARG A 80 14.87 -15.09 7.44
C ARG A 80 13.35 -15.32 7.35
N PRO A 81 12.84 -16.56 7.49
CA PRO A 81 11.40 -16.81 7.59
C PRO A 81 10.73 -16.06 8.75
N LEU A 82 11.44 -15.91 9.88
CA LEU A 82 10.92 -15.15 11.02
C LEU A 82 10.79 -13.65 10.68
N LEU A 83 11.79 -13.04 10.06
CA LEU A 83 11.75 -11.64 9.65
C LEU A 83 10.73 -11.37 8.53
N GLU A 84 10.53 -12.34 7.63
CA GLU A 84 9.47 -12.32 6.62
C GLU A 84 8.09 -12.45 7.29
N SER A 85 7.93 -13.36 8.27
CA SER A 85 6.68 -13.55 9.03
C SER A 85 6.31 -12.33 9.90
N LEU A 86 7.32 -11.59 10.36
CA LEU A 86 7.16 -10.38 11.15
C LEU A 86 7.07 -9.11 10.27
N GLY A 87 7.05 -9.25 8.94
CA GLY A 87 6.90 -8.13 8.00
C GLY A 87 8.09 -7.16 7.94
N TYR A 88 9.25 -7.51 8.52
CA TYR A 88 10.45 -6.68 8.48
C TYR A 88 11.17 -6.73 7.12
N ILE A 89 10.89 -7.76 6.32
CA ILE A 89 11.41 -7.93 4.96
C ILE A 89 10.20 -8.08 4.01
N SER A 90 9.82 -6.99 3.35
CA SER A 90 8.92 -7.05 2.20
C SER A 90 9.75 -7.11 0.91
N GLY A 91 9.20 -7.78 -0.11
CA GLY A 91 9.84 -7.92 -1.42
C GLY A 91 10.34 -6.55 -1.92
N LYS A 92 11.58 -6.50 -2.42
CA LYS A 92 12.17 -5.27 -2.95
C LYS A 92 11.35 -4.88 -4.19
N PRO A 93 10.56 -3.79 -4.19
CA PRO A 93 9.83 -3.41 -5.39
C PRO A 93 10.83 -3.18 -6.51
N PRO A 94 10.44 -3.46 -7.77
CA PRO A 94 11.32 -3.25 -8.92
C PRO A 94 11.83 -1.80 -8.90
N GLU A 95 13.14 -1.67 -8.75
CA GLU A 95 13.79 -0.37 -8.65
C GLU A 95 13.71 0.29 -10.03
N LYS A 96 13.02 1.43 -10.13
CA LYS A 96 12.99 2.22 -11.36
C LYS A 96 14.44 2.57 -11.73
N LYS A 97 14.91 2.06 -12.86
CA LYS A 97 16.31 2.21 -13.29
C LYS A 97 16.58 3.56 -13.94
N ASP A 98 15.59 4.09 -14.66
CA ASP A 98 15.72 5.33 -15.42
C ASP A 98 14.91 6.45 -14.79
N TRP A 99 15.60 7.31 -14.02
CA TRP A 99 15.02 8.48 -13.39
C TRP A 99 15.06 9.67 -14.34
N SER A 100 13.91 10.34 -14.51
CA SER A 100 13.75 11.50 -15.38
C SER A 100 13.68 12.79 -14.57
N ILE A 101 13.77 13.95 -15.24
CA ILE A 101 13.58 15.26 -14.60
C ILE A 101 12.24 15.36 -13.87
N GLN A 102 11.20 14.66 -14.33
CA GLN A 102 9.89 14.65 -13.66
C GLN A 102 9.92 13.93 -12.30
N ASP A 103 10.90 13.06 -12.08
CA ASP A 103 11.12 12.35 -10.82
C ASP A 103 12.05 13.12 -9.87
N ASP A 104 12.54 14.27 -10.29
CA ASP A 104 13.32 15.13 -9.41
C ASP A 104 12.44 15.65 -8.26
N PRO A 105 12.92 15.64 -7.01
CA PRO A 105 12.20 16.24 -5.88
C PRO A 105 11.69 17.65 -6.17
N LYS A 106 12.49 18.51 -6.83
CA LYS A 106 12.10 19.90 -7.13
C LYS A 106 10.95 19.96 -8.14
N ALA A 107 10.91 19.04 -9.10
CA ALA A 107 9.79 18.93 -10.05
C ALA A 107 8.53 18.36 -9.38
N LEU A 108 8.70 17.47 -8.40
CA LEU A 108 7.63 16.83 -7.65
C LEU A 108 6.96 17.74 -6.62
N MET A 109 7.74 18.58 -5.92
CA MET A 109 7.25 19.37 -4.78
C MET A 109 5.99 20.19 -5.05
N PRO A 110 5.85 20.90 -6.19
CA PRO A 110 4.61 21.60 -6.51
C PRO A 110 3.39 20.66 -6.65
N LEU A 111 3.60 19.46 -7.21
CA LEU A 111 2.54 18.46 -7.35
C LEU A 111 2.16 17.82 -6.01
N VAL A 112 3.16 17.54 -5.16
CA VAL A 112 2.95 17.06 -3.78
C VAL A 112 2.15 18.09 -2.99
N ALA A 113 2.53 19.37 -3.06
CA ALA A 113 1.82 20.45 -2.38
C ALA A 113 0.37 20.59 -2.87
N GLN A 114 0.14 20.51 -4.19
CA GLN A 114 -1.22 20.54 -4.75
C GLN A 114 -2.07 19.34 -4.30
N ALA A 115 -1.49 18.13 -4.28
CA ALA A 115 -2.19 16.93 -3.82
C ALA A 115 -2.53 17.01 -2.33
N ARG A 116 -1.60 17.50 -1.49
CA ARG A 116 -1.84 17.71 -0.05
C ARG A 116 -2.94 18.73 0.19
N LEU A 117 -2.88 19.88 -0.48
CA LEU A 117 -3.92 20.91 -0.40
C LEU A 117 -5.29 20.36 -0.82
N ALA A 118 -5.33 19.50 -1.84
CA ALA A 118 -6.57 18.87 -2.25
C ALA A 118 -7.17 17.97 -1.16
N LEU A 119 -6.33 17.25 -0.40
CA LEU A 119 -6.81 16.45 0.74
C LEU A 119 -7.34 17.34 1.87
N GLU A 120 -6.64 18.43 2.19
CA GLU A 120 -7.10 19.42 3.18
C GLU A 120 -8.44 20.04 2.77
N GLU A 121 -8.59 20.42 1.50
CA GLU A 121 -9.85 20.92 0.94
C GLU A 121 -10.97 19.87 0.98
N PHE A 122 -10.64 18.60 0.72
CA PHE A 122 -11.61 17.51 0.80
C PHE A 122 -12.14 17.34 2.22
N GLN A 123 -11.26 17.36 3.22
CA GLN A 123 -11.62 17.31 4.64
C GLN A 123 -12.45 18.52 5.07
N ALA A 124 -12.17 19.70 4.50
CA ALA A 124 -12.94 20.92 4.72
C ALA A 124 -14.28 20.98 3.96
N GLY A 125 -14.72 19.89 3.33
CA GLY A 125 -16.00 19.82 2.60
C GLY A 125 -15.97 20.44 1.19
N LYS A 126 -14.83 20.97 0.74
CA LYS A 126 -14.66 21.60 -0.60
C LYS A 126 -14.40 20.54 -1.68
N HIS A 127 -15.25 19.51 -1.73
CA HIS A 127 -15.02 18.31 -2.52
C HIS A 127 -14.77 18.56 -4.02
N SER A 128 -15.52 19.48 -4.65
CA SER A 128 -15.33 19.78 -6.07
C SER A 128 -13.94 20.37 -6.39
N GLN A 129 -13.41 21.20 -5.50
CA GLN A 129 -12.09 21.82 -5.67
C GLN A 129 -10.98 20.79 -5.49
N ALA A 130 -11.11 19.95 -4.46
CA ALA A 130 -10.21 18.83 -4.21
C ALA A 130 -10.10 17.88 -5.40
N LEU A 131 -11.24 17.43 -5.93
CA LEU A 131 -11.27 16.52 -7.09
C LEU A 131 -10.59 17.15 -8.32
N LYS A 132 -10.86 18.44 -8.61
CA LYS A 132 -10.22 19.16 -9.71
C LYS A 132 -8.71 19.26 -9.55
N LYS A 133 -8.21 19.53 -8.34
CA LYS A 133 -6.77 19.60 -8.06
C LYS A 133 -6.10 18.24 -8.24
N LEU A 134 -6.68 17.17 -7.68
CA LEU A 134 -6.16 15.81 -7.85
C LEU A 134 -6.15 15.39 -9.33
N ALA A 135 -7.23 15.67 -10.06
CA ALA A 135 -7.30 15.40 -11.50
C ALA A 135 -6.25 16.19 -12.29
N ASN A 136 -5.99 17.46 -11.92
CA ASN A 136 -4.94 18.26 -12.54
C ASN A 136 -3.53 17.70 -12.27
N VAL A 137 -3.29 17.25 -11.04
CA VAL A 137 -2.01 16.60 -10.68
C VAL A 137 -1.79 15.33 -11.52
N ILE A 138 -2.81 14.49 -11.68
CA ILE A 138 -2.75 13.28 -12.52
C ILE A 138 -2.57 13.66 -14.00
N ARG A 139 -3.22 14.74 -14.48
CA ARG A 139 -3.04 15.22 -15.85
C ARG A 139 -1.59 15.64 -16.12
N ILE A 140 -0.94 16.31 -15.17
CA ILE A 140 0.46 16.72 -15.29
C ILE A 140 1.39 15.51 -15.18
N ARG A 141 1.09 14.60 -14.25
CA ARG A 141 1.89 13.40 -13.99
C ARG A 141 0.98 12.15 -13.91
N PRO A 142 0.70 11.49 -15.05
CA PRO A 142 -0.20 10.34 -15.10
C PRO A 142 0.25 9.10 -14.33
N ASN A 143 1.54 9.02 -13.97
CA ASN A 143 2.11 7.91 -13.18
C ASN A 143 2.18 8.22 -11.67
N TYR A 144 1.53 9.29 -11.20
CA TYR A 144 1.60 9.66 -9.79
C TYR A 144 0.59 8.88 -8.94
N ILE A 145 1.03 7.71 -8.48
CA ILE A 145 0.26 6.70 -7.73
C ILE A 145 -0.53 7.31 -6.57
N SER A 146 0.09 8.17 -5.76
CA SER A 146 -0.55 8.78 -4.60
C SER A 146 -1.76 9.64 -4.99
N ALA A 147 -1.63 10.46 -6.05
CA ALA A 147 -2.74 11.29 -6.52
C ALA A 147 -3.89 10.44 -7.10
N ILE A 148 -3.58 9.35 -7.80
CA ILE A 148 -4.57 8.40 -8.33
C ILE A 148 -5.36 7.77 -7.17
N ASN A 149 -4.66 7.23 -6.16
CA ASN A 149 -5.30 6.64 -4.98
C ASN A 149 -6.18 7.64 -4.22
N ASN A 150 -5.68 8.87 -4.05
CA ASN A 150 -6.42 9.94 -3.38
C ASN A 150 -7.68 10.33 -4.17
N LEU A 151 -7.59 10.44 -5.50
CA LEU A 151 -8.74 10.76 -6.34
C LEU A 151 -9.78 9.64 -6.32
N ALA A 152 -9.35 8.39 -6.47
CA ALA A 152 -10.24 7.24 -6.39
C ALA A 152 -10.92 7.15 -5.01
N GLY A 153 -10.16 7.30 -3.92
CA GLY A 153 -10.71 7.33 -2.56
C GLY A 153 -11.71 8.46 -2.35
N ALA A 154 -11.42 9.66 -2.85
CA ALA A 154 -12.33 10.80 -2.78
C ALA A 154 -13.64 10.54 -3.53
N TYR A 155 -13.58 9.97 -4.74
CA TYR A 155 -14.79 9.57 -5.48
C TYR A 155 -15.62 8.55 -4.70
N PHE A 156 -14.97 7.54 -4.12
CA PHE A 156 -15.65 6.48 -3.39
C PHE A 156 -16.35 6.97 -2.13
N ILE A 157 -15.70 7.84 -1.34
CA ILE A 157 -16.31 8.48 -0.16
C ILE A 157 -17.55 9.28 -0.55
N LEU A 158 -17.55 9.89 -1.75
CA LEU A 158 -18.71 10.62 -2.28
C LEU A 158 -19.78 9.71 -2.91
N GLY A 159 -19.66 8.38 -2.80
CA GLY A 159 -20.57 7.42 -3.42
C GLY A 159 -20.43 7.30 -4.94
N ARG A 160 -19.43 7.94 -5.55
CA ARG A 160 -19.17 7.94 -7.00
C ARG A 160 -18.31 6.74 -7.37
N VAL A 161 -18.83 5.54 -7.11
CA VAL A 161 -18.09 4.27 -7.17
C VAL A 161 -17.51 4.01 -8.57
N ASP A 162 -18.28 4.21 -9.64
CA ASP A 162 -17.79 3.93 -10.99
C ASP A 162 -16.63 4.86 -11.40
N GLU A 163 -16.66 6.12 -10.97
CA GLU A 163 -15.54 7.05 -11.20
C GLU A 163 -14.29 6.68 -10.40
N ALA A 164 -14.47 6.13 -9.20
CA ALA A 164 -13.36 5.62 -8.40
C ALA A 164 -12.67 4.44 -9.09
N LEU A 165 -13.44 3.47 -9.57
CA LEU A 165 -12.93 2.31 -10.28
C LEU A 165 -12.25 2.71 -11.60
N ALA A 166 -12.91 3.55 -12.41
CA ALA A 166 -12.34 4.05 -13.67
C ALA A 166 -11.04 4.86 -13.45
N THR A 167 -10.92 5.57 -12.32
CA THR A 167 -9.68 6.28 -11.97
C THR A 167 -8.53 5.30 -11.70
N LEU A 168 -8.80 4.19 -11.01
CA LEU A 168 -7.80 3.16 -10.74
C LEU A 168 -7.41 2.38 -11.99
N GLU A 169 -8.37 2.00 -12.82
CA GLU A 169 -8.15 1.31 -14.09
C GLU A 169 -7.25 2.14 -15.01
N ARG A 170 -7.58 3.43 -15.21
CA ARG A 170 -6.72 4.36 -15.97
C ARG A 170 -5.36 4.57 -15.34
N GLY A 171 -5.28 4.49 -14.01
CA GLY A 171 -4.02 4.52 -13.28
C GLY A 171 -3.15 3.30 -13.57
N LEU A 172 -3.76 2.12 -13.62
CA LEU A 172 -3.10 0.86 -13.96
C LEU A 172 -2.67 0.81 -15.42
N ASP A 173 -3.42 1.40 -16.36
CA ASP A 173 -2.98 1.55 -17.76
C ASP A 173 -1.63 2.27 -17.89
N LYS A 174 -1.30 3.14 -16.93
CA LYS A 174 -0.02 3.87 -16.87
C LYS A 174 0.99 3.24 -15.95
N ASN A 175 0.57 2.31 -15.09
CA ASN A 175 1.40 1.67 -14.07
C ASN A 175 0.98 0.19 -13.91
N PRO A 176 1.17 -0.64 -14.96
CA PRO A 176 0.53 -1.96 -15.05
C PRO A 176 0.93 -2.92 -13.92
N ASP A 177 2.15 -2.80 -13.40
CA ASP A 177 2.66 -3.69 -12.35
C ASP A 177 2.55 -3.09 -10.94
N ASN A 178 1.81 -1.98 -10.77
CA ASN A 178 1.75 -1.30 -9.49
C ASN A 178 0.85 -2.06 -8.49
N LEU A 179 1.49 -2.72 -7.53
CA LEU A 179 0.82 -3.44 -6.44
C LEU A 179 -0.18 -2.56 -5.69
N GLN A 180 0.19 -1.33 -5.35
CA GLN A 180 -0.65 -0.45 -4.55
C GLN A 180 -1.97 -0.10 -5.26
N LEU A 181 -1.92 0.22 -6.56
CA LEU A 181 -3.12 0.48 -7.35
C LEU A 181 -3.95 -0.78 -7.55
N THR A 182 -3.30 -1.92 -7.80
CA THR A 182 -3.99 -3.21 -8.03
C THR A 182 -4.73 -3.66 -6.77
N ALA A 183 -4.07 -3.62 -5.61
CA ALA A 183 -4.68 -3.93 -4.32
C ALA A 183 -5.83 -2.96 -4.00
N ARG A 184 -5.63 -1.65 -4.26
CA ARG A 184 -6.69 -0.64 -4.06
C ARG A 184 -7.92 -0.91 -4.93
N LEU A 185 -7.73 -1.32 -6.19
CA LEU A 185 -8.80 -1.72 -7.08
C LEU A 185 -9.57 -2.92 -6.52
N GLY A 186 -8.87 -3.98 -6.15
CA GLY A 186 -9.46 -5.17 -5.55
C GLY A 186 -10.30 -4.87 -4.31
N ILE A 187 -9.75 -4.10 -3.36
CA ILE A 187 -10.45 -3.69 -2.14
C ILE A 187 -11.71 -2.89 -2.48
N MET A 188 -11.62 -1.91 -3.39
CA MET A 188 -12.77 -1.07 -3.75
C MET A 188 -13.85 -1.85 -4.51
N LEU A 189 -13.47 -2.87 -5.28
CA LEU A 189 -14.42 -3.80 -5.90
C LEU A 189 -15.18 -4.62 -4.86
N VAL A 190 -14.51 -5.13 -3.81
CA VAL A 190 -15.17 -5.81 -2.68
C VAL A 190 -16.17 -4.88 -1.99
N LEU A 191 -15.74 -3.66 -1.66
CA LEU A 191 -16.62 -2.69 -1.00
C LEU A 191 -17.80 -2.27 -1.90
N ALA A 192 -17.61 -2.29 -3.22
CA ALA A 192 -18.67 -2.09 -4.21
C ALA A 192 -19.52 -3.36 -4.47
N LYS A 193 -19.27 -4.46 -3.73
CA LYS A 193 -19.92 -5.78 -3.90
C LYS A 193 -19.74 -6.40 -5.30
N LYS A 194 -18.74 -5.96 -6.06
CA LYS A 194 -18.33 -6.54 -7.35
C LYS A 194 -17.33 -7.68 -7.08
N PHE A 195 -17.78 -8.70 -6.37
CA PHE A 195 -16.89 -9.73 -5.78
C PHE A 195 -16.09 -10.52 -6.80
N ASP A 196 -16.71 -10.95 -7.89
CA ASP A 196 -16.03 -11.73 -8.95
C ASP A 196 -14.86 -10.95 -9.56
N ALA A 197 -15.08 -9.68 -9.92
CA ALA A 197 -14.05 -8.80 -10.45
C ALA A 197 -12.92 -8.49 -9.44
N ALA A 198 -13.20 -8.60 -8.13
CA ALA A 198 -12.22 -8.32 -7.09
C ALA A 198 -11.19 -9.44 -6.90
N ILE A 199 -11.49 -10.67 -7.34
CA ILE A 199 -10.66 -11.85 -7.08
C ILE A 199 -9.27 -11.68 -7.71
N ASN A 200 -9.18 -11.44 -9.02
CA ASN A 200 -7.88 -11.39 -9.70
C ASN A 200 -6.95 -10.30 -9.15
N PRO A 201 -7.39 -9.05 -8.91
CA PRO A 201 -6.53 -8.03 -8.30
C PRO A 201 -6.09 -8.38 -6.87
N LEU A 202 -6.94 -9.04 -6.09
CA LEU A 202 -6.61 -9.44 -4.71
C LEU A 202 -5.71 -10.67 -4.64
N GLU A 203 -5.88 -11.65 -5.53
CA GLU A 203 -4.93 -12.77 -5.68
C GLU A 203 -3.55 -12.24 -6.05
N TYR A 204 -3.47 -11.34 -7.04
CA TYR A 204 -2.21 -10.67 -7.37
C TYR A 204 -1.61 -9.94 -6.16
N ALA A 205 -2.44 -9.25 -5.36
CA ALA A 205 -1.95 -8.55 -4.18
C ALA A 205 -1.39 -9.50 -3.11
N CYS A 206 -2.09 -10.61 -2.83
CA CYS A 206 -1.63 -11.67 -1.94
C CYS A 206 -0.31 -12.31 -2.41
N ASP A 207 -0.16 -12.55 -3.71
CA ASP A 207 1.04 -13.18 -4.28
C ASP A 207 2.26 -12.25 -4.25
N LYS A 208 2.05 -10.93 -4.34
CA LYS A 208 3.13 -9.94 -4.29
C LYS A 208 3.53 -9.53 -2.87
N ASP A 209 2.62 -9.64 -1.92
CA ASP A 209 2.85 -9.32 -0.52
C ASP A 209 2.08 -10.30 0.38
N GLU A 210 2.73 -11.43 0.65
CA GLU A 210 2.20 -12.49 1.50
C GLU A 210 2.16 -12.13 2.99
N SER A 211 2.70 -10.96 3.37
CA SER A 211 2.78 -10.51 4.77
C SER A 211 1.61 -9.62 5.18
N ASN A 212 0.78 -9.17 4.24
CA ASN A 212 -0.32 -8.27 4.51
C ASN A 212 -1.64 -9.03 4.78
N PRO A 213 -2.12 -9.10 6.04
CA PRO A 213 -3.32 -9.86 6.39
C PRO A 213 -4.60 -9.28 5.77
N ASP A 214 -4.65 -7.97 5.49
CA ASP A 214 -5.83 -7.33 4.90
C ASP A 214 -6.14 -7.87 3.51
N TYR A 215 -5.11 -8.14 2.69
CA TYR A 215 -5.32 -8.68 1.33
C TYR A 215 -6.02 -10.04 1.38
N PHE A 216 -5.60 -10.92 2.30
CA PHE A 216 -6.24 -12.21 2.50
C PHE A 216 -7.67 -12.05 3.06
N ASN A 217 -7.90 -11.11 3.97
CA ASN A 217 -9.24 -10.83 4.47
C ASN A 217 -10.18 -10.35 3.35
N TYR A 218 -9.78 -9.37 2.54
CA TYR A 218 -10.59 -8.90 1.41
C TYR A 218 -10.81 -9.98 0.34
N LEU A 219 -9.80 -10.82 0.08
CA LEU A 219 -9.94 -11.95 -0.84
C LEU A 219 -10.94 -13.00 -0.29
N GLY A 220 -10.90 -13.24 1.02
CA GLY A 220 -11.89 -14.07 1.70
C GLY A 220 -13.31 -13.51 1.55
N MET A 221 -13.49 -12.19 1.71
CA MET A 221 -14.78 -11.53 1.47
C MET A 221 -15.25 -11.67 0.02
N ALA A 222 -14.34 -11.55 -0.95
CA ALA A 222 -14.66 -11.75 -2.37
C ALA A 222 -15.14 -13.19 -2.63
N TYR A 223 -14.41 -14.19 -2.11
CA TYR A 223 -14.82 -15.59 -2.22
C TYR A 223 -16.15 -15.90 -1.54
N MET A 224 -16.37 -15.35 -0.35
CA MET A 224 -17.64 -15.51 0.36
C MET A 224 -18.79 -14.88 -0.44
N GLY A 225 -18.56 -13.71 -1.04
CA GLY A 225 -19.53 -13.00 -1.86
C GLY A 225 -19.97 -13.74 -3.13
N ILE A 226 -19.11 -14.59 -3.71
CA ILE A 226 -19.46 -15.49 -4.82
C ILE A 226 -19.89 -16.89 -4.38
N GLY A 227 -20.03 -17.14 -3.07
CA GLY A 227 -20.47 -18.43 -2.51
C GLY A 227 -19.38 -19.50 -2.43
N SER A 228 -18.11 -19.18 -2.71
CA SER A 228 -16.98 -20.10 -2.57
C SER A 228 -16.52 -20.17 -1.10
N LEU A 229 -17.34 -20.75 -0.24
CA LEU A 229 -17.17 -20.70 1.22
C LEU A 229 -15.86 -21.35 1.70
N GLU A 230 -15.43 -22.44 1.09
CA GLU A 230 -14.19 -23.15 1.43
C GLU A 230 -12.97 -22.29 1.11
N ARG A 231 -12.95 -21.67 -0.07
CA ARG A 231 -11.87 -20.73 -0.44
C ARG A 231 -11.88 -19.51 0.46
N ALA A 232 -13.06 -18.99 0.81
CA ALA A 232 -13.17 -17.89 1.77
C ALA A 232 -12.57 -18.25 3.13
N LYS A 233 -12.88 -19.45 3.63
CA LYS A 233 -12.35 -19.96 4.91
C LYS A 233 -10.83 -19.97 4.90
N GLU A 234 -10.22 -20.57 3.87
CA GLU A 234 -8.75 -20.62 3.75
C GLU A 234 -8.12 -19.22 3.80
N ARG A 235 -8.72 -18.23 3.13
CA ARG A 235 -8.17 -16.87 3.11
C ARG A 235 -8.34 -16.15 4.44
N PHE A 236 -9.49 -16.28 5.11
CA PHE A 236 -9.65 -15.71 6.45
C PHE A 236 -8.72 -16.36 7.47
N GLU A 237 -8.55 -17.68 7.43
CA GLU A 237 -7.60 -18.39 8.30
C GLU A 237 -6.15 -17.97 8.02
N ARG A 238 -5.79 -17.71 6.75
CA ARG A 238 -4.48 -17.16 6.39
C ARG A 238 -4.30 -15.74 6.95
N ALA A 239 -5.32 -14.88 6.88
CA ALA A 239 -5.28 -13.55 7.47
C ALA A 239 -5.05 -13.63 8.99
N LEU A 240 -5.79 -14.50 9.69
CA LEU A 240 -5.66 -14.69 11.14
C LEU A 240 -4.36 -15.38 11.57
N LYS A 241 -3.72 -16.15 10.68
CA LYS A 241 -2.38 -16.69 10.94
C LYS A 241 -1.31 -15.59 10.93
N LEU A 242 -1.50 -14.55 10.11
CA LEU A 242 -0.61 -13.39 10.02
C LEU A 242 -0.89 -12.38 11.14
N ASP A 243 -2.17 -12.14 11.41
CA ASP A 243 -2.63 -11.26 12.49
C ASP A 243 -3.81 -11.90 13.24
N PRO A 244 -3.55 -12.60 14.36
CA PRO A 244 -4.58 -13.22 15.19
C PRO A 244 -5.58 -12.24 15.81
N GLU A 245 -5.26 -10.95 15.87
CA GLU A 245 -6.09 -9.91 16.48
C GLU A 245 -6.91 -9.14 15.45
N LEU A 246 -6.83 -9.51 14.16
CA LEU A 246 -7.55 -8.85 13.07
C LEU A 246 -9.06 -9.05 13.21
N THR A 247 -9.71 -8.11 13.91
CA THR A 247 -11.13 -8.17 14.26
C THR A 247 -12.04 -8.28 13.05
N SER A 248 -11.67 -7.65 11.93
CA SER A 248 -12.42 -7.74 10.68
C SER A 248 -12.44 -9.17 10.13
N ALA A 249 -11.31 -9.89 10.17
CA ALA A 249 -11.22 -11.28 9.73
C ALA A 249 -11.93 -12.24 10.71
N LEU A 250 -11.82 -12.01 12.03
CA LEU A 250 -12.57 -12.77 13.04
C LEU A 250 -14.09 -12.63 12.83
N ASN A 251 -14.57 -11.40 12.67
CA ASN A 251 -15.97 -11.11 12.38
C ASN A 251 -16.42 -11.78 11.06
N ASN A 252 -15.63 -11.67 10.00
CA ASN A 252 -15.94 -12.28 8.71
C ASN A 252 -15.96 -13.81 8.78
N LEU A 253 -15.05 -14.43 9.52
CA LEU A 253 -15.03 -15.88 9.75
C LEU A 253 -16.24 -16.32 10.59
N GLY A 254 -16.71 -15.52 11.53
CA GLY A 254 -17.97 -15.74 12.26
C GLY A 254 -19.18 -15.78 11.32
N TYR A 255 -19.31 -14.78 10.42
CA TYR A 255 -20.35 -14.77 9.40
C TYR A 255 -20.22 -15.92 8.39
N LEU A 256 -18.99 -16.32 8.04
CA LEU A 256 -18.75 -17.46 7.18
C LEU A 256 -19.22 -18.76 7.83
N ASN A 257 -18.99 -18.95 9.13
CA ASN A 257 -19.51 -20.11 9.87
C ASN A 257 -21.05 -20.11 9.91
N LEU A 258 -21.70 -18.94 10.06
CA LEU A 258 -23.16 -18.86 9.89
C LEU A 258 -23.60 -19.28 8.48
N ALA A 259 -22.85 -18.92 7.43
CA ALA A 259 -23.15 -19.37 6.07
C ALA A 259 -22.99 -20.90 5.90
N PHE A 260 -21.95 -21.50 6.50
CA PHE A 260 -21.80 -22.95 6.56
C PHE A 260 -22.96 -23.62 7.31
N TYR A 261 -23.40 -23.05 8.44
CA TYR A 261 -24.59 -23.56 9.15
C TYR A 261 -25.84 -23.53 8.27
N VAL A 262 -26.08 -22.43 7.55
CA VAL A 262 -27.25 -22.34 6.65
C VAL A 262 -27.22 -23.43 5.57
N ARG A 263 -26.03 -23.77 5.06
CA ARG A 263 -25.82 -24.77 4.01
C ARG A 263 -25.89 -26.21 4.52
N GLU A 264 -25.20 -26.51 5.61
CA GLU A 264 -25.00 -27.88 6.11
C GLU A 264 -25.95 -28.26 7.26
N LYS A 265 -26.54 -27.28 7.95
CA LYS A 265 -27.39 -27.46 9.14
C LYS A 265 -26.73 -28.19 10.32
N GLU A 266 -25.40 -28.15 10.40
CA GLU A 266 -24.65 -28.71 11.53
C GLU A 266 -24.41 -27.66 12.63
N GLU A 267 -24.82 -27.97 13.87
CA GLU A 267 -24.69 -27.07 15.02
C GLU A 267 -23.26 -26.64 15.33
N LYS A 268 -22.26 -27.46 14.99
CA LYS A 268 -20.83 -27.13 15.18
C LYS A 268 -20.46 -25.77 14.59
N TYR A 269 -21.13 -25.37 13.51
CA TYR A 269 -20.87 -24.08 12.85
C TYR A 269 -21.45 -22.91 13.63
N LEU A 270 -22.53 -23.10 14.40
CA LEU A 270 -23.04 -22.07 15.32
C LEU A 270 -22.04 -21.83 16.46
N ASP A 271 -21.47 -22.91 17.01
CA ASP A 271 -20.45 -22.82 18.06
C ASP A 271 -19.20 -22.09 17.57
N LEU A 272 -18.68 -22.48 16.39
CA LEU A 272 -17.55 -21.81 15.76
C LEU A 272 -17.85 -20.34 15.44
N ALA A 273 -19.07 -20.01 15.01
CA ALA A 273 -19.46 -18.62 14.77
C ALA A 273 -19.42 -17.79 16.05
N ILE A 274 -20.01 -18.30 17.14
CA ILE A 274 -20.02 -17.63 18.46
C ILE A 274 -18.59 -17.41 18.95
N GLU A 275 -17.74 -18.44 18.88
CA GLU A 275 -16.32 -18.34 19.26
C GLU A 275 -15.62 -17.20 18.53
N LYS A 276 -15.76 -17.11 17.19
CA LYS A 276 -15.10 -16.06 16.41
C LYS A 276 -15.67 -14.66 16.65
N PHE A 277 -16.96 -14.53 16.93
CA PHE A 277 -17.53 -13.26 17.37
C PHE A 277 -17.04 -12.87 18.78
N ASP A 278 -16.90 -13.82 19.69
CA ASP A 278 -16.36 -13.56 21.04
C ASP A 278 -14.88 -13.16 21.01
N GLU A 279 -14.07 -13.80 20.17
CA GLU A 279 -12.70 -13.37 19.91
C GLU A 279 -12.67 -11.95 19.34
N ALA A 280 -13.51 -11.62 18.35
CA ALA A 280 -13.58 -10.29 17.78
C ALA A 280 -13.97 -9.23 18.82
N LEU A 281 -14.97 -9.51 19.65
CA LEU A 281 -15.45 -8.61 20.72
C LEU A 281 -14.47 -8.48 21.87
N LYS A 282 -13.62 -9.48 22.11
CA LYS A 282 -12.53 -9.37 23.09
C LYS A 282 -11.53 -8.27 22.71
N PHE A 283 -11.18 -8.18 21.43
CA PHE A 283 -10.24 -7.17 20.93
C PHE A 283 -10.93 -5.83 20.63
N GLN A 284 -12.18 -5.86 20.17
CA GLN A 284 -12.98 -4.68 19.89
C GLN A 284 -14.41 -4.82 20.47
N PRO A 285 -14.62 -4.44 21.74
CA PRO A 285 -15.91 -4.62 22.43
C PRO A 285 -17.08 -3.84 21.82
N ASP A 286 -16.83 -2.76 21.08
CA ASP A 286 -17.82 -1.91 20.42
C ASP A 286 -18.13 -2.34 18.97
N LEU A 287 -17.64 -3.51 18.53
CA LEU A 287 -17.90 -4.02 17.18
C LEU A 287 -19.34 -4.53 17.03
N GLU A 288 -20.25 -3.62 16.69
CA GLU A 288 -21.69 -3.90 16.53
C GLU A 288 -21.99 -5.08 15.59
N THR A 289 -21.23 -5.21 14.50
CA THR A 289 -21.43 -6.30 13.53
C THR A 289 -21.16 -7.67 14.14
N ALA A 290 -20.17 -7.79 15.03
CA ALA A 290 -19.83 -9.03 15.71
C ALA A 290 -20.85 -9.35 16.80
N ALA A 291 -21.26 -8.35 17.58
CA ALA A 291 -22.32 -8.49 18.60
C ALA A 291 -23.62 -9.00 17.96
N ARG A 292 -24.05 -8.38 16.86
CA ARG A 292 -25.24 -8.81 16.11
C ARG A 292 -25.08 -10.21 15.52
N GLY A 293 -23.91 -10.53 14.98
CA GLY A 293 -23.60 -11.86 14.45
C GLY A 293 -23.71 -12.95 15.52
N LYS A 294 -23.20 -12.67 16.72
CA LYS A 294 -23.31 -13.55 17.89
C LYS A 294 -24.76 -13.76 18.33
N GLU A 295 -25.54 -12.69 18.41
CA GLU A 295 -26.97 -12.78 18.75
C GLU A 295 -27.73 -13.68 17.76
N ILE A 296 -27.47 -13.52 16.46
CA ILE A 296 -28.05 -14.37 15.41
C ILE A 296 -27.68 -15.84 15.63
N ALA A 297 -26.40 -16.14 15.92
CA ALA A 297 -25.94 -17.49 16.17
C ALA A 297 -26.64 -18.13 17.39
N LEU A 298 -26.78 -17.37 18.49
CA LEU A 298 -27.47 -17.82 19.71
C LEU A 298 -28.97 -18.05 19.48
N GLN A 299 -29.63 -17.19 18.70
CA GLN A 299 -31.04 -17.38 18.34
C GLN A 299 -31.27 -18.67 17.56
N TYR A 300 -30.40 -18.98 16.59
CA TYR A 300 -30.48 -20.26 15.87
C TYR A 300 -30.27 -21.46 16.79
N LYS A 301 -29.38 -21.35 17.78
CA LYS A 301 -29.10 -22.43 18.73
C LYS A 301 -30.25 -22.66 19.72
N ASN A 302 -30.97 -21.61 20.11
CA ASN A 302 -32.09 -21.71 21.04
C ASN A 302 -33.40 -22.18 20.38
N ASN A 303 -33.49 -22.11 19.04
CA ASN A 303 -34.70 -22.44 18.28
C ASN A 303 -34.67 -23.84 17.63
N ASN A 304 -33.55 -24.57 17.75
CA ASN A 304 -33.42 -25.98 17.36
C ASN A 304 -33.49 -26.87 18.61
#